data_AF-A0A8T4NBH3-F1
#
_entry.id   AF-A0A8T4NBH3-F1
#
_cell.length_a   1.000
_cell.length_b   1.000
_cell.length_c   1.000
_cell.angle_alpha   90.00
_cell.angle_beta   90.00
_cell.angle_gamma   90.00
#
_symmetry.space_group_name_H-M   'P 1'
#
loop_
_entity.id
_entity.type
_entity.pdbx_description
1 polymer ?
#
loop_
_entity_poly.entity_id
_entity_poly.type
_entity_poly.pdbx_seq_one_letter_code
_entity_poly.pdbx_strand_id
1 'polypeptide(L)'
;MKFKTIKINNLQFLLSGIVFIFLSAAVSAFAVGFQSDNLQLLPGEVYDSAFSLQNYGSGCTDITVEATLEEGGEYVTFPEGNRFDVSANSNAAVPIQIKIPTNAKVGDSYPVKILFKVVSGNVGGNEVESGGTSVAFAFSYRREINLNVVKAQPEETEKTKPGISAIAVILSLAIIAVIIIILWLVIKSKKQQPAQNKKR
;
A
#
# COMPACT_ATOMS: atom_id res chain seq x y z
N MET A 1 47.27 -0.70 27.49
CA MET A 1 46.13 -0.12 26.75
C MET A 1 44.86 -0.84 27.22
N LYS A 2 44.00 -0.20 28.01
CA LYS A 2 42.81 -0.85 28.61
C LYS A 2 41.70 -0.93 27.57
N PHE A 3 41.30 -2.15 27.17
CA PHE A 3 40.15 -2.33 26.30
C PHE A 3 38.88 -1.99 27.08
N LYS A 4 38.18 -0.94 26.64
CA LYS A 4 36.86 -0.56 27.17
C LYS A 4 35.88 -1.63 26.72
N THR A 5 35.55 -2.56 27.61
CA THR A 5 34.50 -3.56 27.42
C THR A 5 33.22 -2.84 27.01
N ILE A 6 32.76 -3.10 25.79
CA ILE A 6 31.44 -2.64 25.33
C ILE A 6 30.44 -3.34 26.25
N LYS A 7 29.72 -2.58 27.07
CA LYS A 7 28.71 -3.13 27.98
C LYS A 7 27.68 -3.92 27.16
N ILE A 8 27.40 -5.15 27.60
CA ILE A 8 26.47 -6.10 26.99
C ILE A 8 25.09 -5.46 26.70
N ASN A 9 24.72 -4.44 27.46
CA ASN A 9 23.49 -3.66 27.30
C ASN A 9 23.34 -3.02 25.90
N ASN A 10 24.43 -2.65 25.23
CA ASN A 10 24.35 -2.03 23.89
C ASN A 10 24.09 -3.06 22.78
N LEU A 11 24.52 -4.31 22.97
CA LEU A 11 24.28 -5.40 22.02
C LEU A 11 22.82 -5.88 22.10
N GLN A 12 22.27 -5.94 23.32
CA GLN A 12 20.86 -6.25 23.54
C GLN A 12 19.93 -5.21 22.91
N PHE A 13 20.26 -3.91 23.03
CA PHE A 13 19.51 -2.84 22.36
C PHE A 13 19.53 -2.94 20.82
N LEU A 14 20.67 -3.37 20.25
CA LEU A 14 20.83 -3.53 18.80
C LEU A 14 20.08 -4.78 18.30
N LEU A 15 20.15 -5.89 19.04
CA LEU A 15 19.36 -7.09 18.79
C LEU A 15 17.85 -6.84 18.92
N SER A 16 17.41 -6.11 19.95
CA SER A 16 15.99 -5.77 20.11
C SER A 16 15.51 -4.85 18.98
N GLY A 17 16.35 -3.93 18.50
CA GLY A 17 16.04 -3.09 17.34
C GLY A 17 15.89 -3.90 16.05
N ILE A 18 16.77 -4.86 15.80
CA ILE A 18 16.68 -5.75 14.63
C ILE A 18 15.42 -6.64 14.72
N VAL A 19 15.13 -7.22 15.88
CA VAL A 19 13.92 -8.03 16.09
C VAL A 19 12.66 -7.18 15.87
N PHE A 20 12.65 -5.91 16.32
CA PHE A 20 11.53 -5.01 16.09
C PHE A 20 11.34 -4.68 14.60
N ILE A 21 12.43 -4.51 13.84
CA ILE A 21 12.38 -4.31 12.39
C ILE A 21 11.85 -5.56 11.69
N PHE A 22 12.28 -6.77 12.09
CA PHE A 22 11.75 -8.02 11.50
C PHE A 22 10.28 -8.28 11.86
N LEU A 23 9.84 -7.92 13.05
CA LEU A 23 8.42 -8.01 13.44
C LEU A 23 7.54 -7.04 12.65
N SER A 24 8.09 -5.94 12.14
CA SER A 24 7.35 -5.01 11.28
C SER A 24 7.14 -5.52 9.84
N ALA A 25 7.69 -6.68 9.46
CA ALA A 25 7.48 -7.25 8.12
C ALA A 25 6.13 -7.97 7.94
N ALA A 26 5.37 -8.19 9.02
CA ALA A 26 4.06 -8.86 8.99
C ALA A 26 2.88 -7.85 8.89
N VAL A 27 3.01 -6.84 8.04
CA VAL A 27 1.91 -5.88 7.79
C VAL A 27 1.00 -6.47 6.74
N SER A 28 -0.22 -6.83 7.14
CA SER A 28 -1.31 -7.09 6.20
C SER A 28 -1.89 -5.75 5.75
N ALA A 29 -2.19 -5.61 4.45
CA ALA A 29 -2.66 -4.36 3.87
C ALA A 29 -3.82 -4.61 2.89
N PHE A 30 -4.91 -3.87 3.11
CA PHE A 30 -5.93 -3.61 2.12
C PHE A 30 -5.66 -2.26 1.46
N ALA A 31 -5.73 -2.19 0.13
CA ALA A 31 -5.62 -0.93 -0.59
C ALA A 31 -6.60 -0.86 -1.76
N VAL A 32 -7.02 0.37 -2.08
CA VAL A 32 -7.83 0.67 -3.25
C VAL A 32 -7.06 1.67 -4.12
N GLY A 33 -6.80 1.29 -5.35
CA GLY A 33 -6.15 2.11 -6.36
C GLY A 33 -7.11 2.51 -7.48
N PHE A 34 -6.88 3.69 -8.04
CA PHE A 34 -7.50 4.15 -9.28
C PHE A 34 -6.47 4.92 -10.09
N GLN A 35 -6.65 4.98 -11.41
CA GLN A 35 -5.66 5.57 -12.32
C GLN A 35 -5.38 7.06 -12.08
N SER A 36 -6.39 7.84 -11.66
CA SER A 36 -6.26 9.27 -11.41
C SER A 36 -7.39 9.79 -10.53
N ASP A 37 -7.07 10.65 -9.56
CA ASP A 37 -8.07 11.34 -8.73
C ASP A 37 -8.78 12.48 -9.48
N ASN A 38 -8.26 12.87 -10.64
CA ASN A 38 -8.84 13.87 -11.52
C ASN A 38 -8.97 13.28 -12.92
N LEU A 39 -10.20 13.01 -13.34
CA LEU A 39 -10.49 12.49 -14.66
C LEU A 39 -10.98 13.63 -15.55
N GLN A 40 -10.35 13.80 -16.70
CA GLN A 40 -10.75 14.80 -17.68
C GLN A 40 -11.61 14.12 -18.74
N LEU A 41 -12.85 14.58 -18.88
CA LEU A 41 -13.84 13.98 -19.78
C LEU A 41 -14.51 15.04 -20.64
N LEU A 42 -15.01 14.64 -21.80
CA LEU A 42 -15.81 15.46 -22.69
C LEU A 42 -17.29 15.44 -22.27
N PRO A 43 -18.06 16.49 -22.61
CA PRO A 43 -19.52 16.45 -22.44
C PRO A 43 -20.14 15.25 -23.16
N GLY A 44 -20.96 14.47 -22.44
CA GLY A 44 -21.60 13.28 -23.00
C GLY A 44 -20.73 12.03 -23.08
N GLU A 45 -19.46 12.10 -22.67
CA GLU A 45 -18.53 10.96 -22.74
C GLU A 45 -18.96 9.83 -21.81
N VAL A 46 -18.80 8.60 -22.30
CA VAL A 46 -18.88 7.38 -21.52
C VAL A 46 -17.47 6.82 -21.39
N TYR A 47 -17.04 6.61 -20.16
CA TYR A 47 -15.69 6.19 -19.83
C TYR A 47 -15.74 4.94 -18.96
N ASP A 48 -15.27 3.82 -19.51
CA ASP A 48 -15.16 2.55 -18.79
C ASP A 48 -13.77 2.42 -18.16
N SER A 49 -13.72 2.05 -16.89
CA SER A 49 -12.48 1.88 -16.14
C SER A 49 -12.64 0.86 -15.02
N ALA A 50 -11.62 0.71 -14.18
CA ALA A 50 -11.71 -0.13 -13.00
C ALA A 50 -10.90 0.41 -11.84
N PHE A 51 -11.41 0.23 -10.61
CA PHE A 51 -10.58 0.31 -9.42
C PHE A 51 -9.79 -0.99 -9.25
N SER A 52 -8.59 -0.89 -8.70
CA SER A 52 -7.80 -2.04 -8.27
C SER A 52 -7.94 -2.20 -6.76
N LEU A 53 -8.56 -3.29 -6.33
CA LEU A 53 -8.52 -3.74 -4.93
C LEU A 53 -7.28 -4.61 -4.74
N GLN A 54 -6.57 -4.40 -3.64
CA GLN A 54 -5.39 -5.18 -3.27
C GLN A 54 -5.61 -5.83 -1.91
N ASN A 55 -5.37 -7.14 -1.83
CA ASN A 55 -5.44 -7.93 -0.60
C ASN A 55 -4.12 -8.70 -0.44
N TYR A 56 -3.12 -8.10 0.21
CA TYR A 56 -1.83 -8.75 0.46
C TYR A 56 -1.48 -8.74 1.95
N GLY A 57 -0.87 -9.81 2.42
CA GLY A 57 -0.43 -9.89 3.80
C GLY A 57 -0.24 -11.32 4.30
N SER A 58 0.62 -11.46 5.30
CA SER A 58 0.73 -12.71 6.05
C SER A 58 -0.58 -12.95 6.82
N GLY A 59 -1.31 -14.00 6.45
CA GLY A 59 -2.60 -14.36 7.06
C GLY A 59 -3.81 -13.59 6.53
N CYS A 60 -3.70 -12.96 5.35
CA CYS A 60 -4.89 -12.56 4.60
C CYS A 60 -5.69 -13.79 4.15
N THR A 61 -7.00 -13.67 4.20
CA THR A 61 -7.95 -14.65 3.65
C THR A 61 -8.67 -14.05 2.46
N ASP A 62 -9.40 -14.87 1.72
CA ASP A 62 -10.34 -14.37 0.72
C ASP A 62 -11.35 -13.44 1.39
N ILE A 63 -11.56 -12.28 0.78
CA ILE A 63 -12.45 -11.24 1.31
C ILE A 63 -13.52 -10.89 0.30
N THR A 64 -14.65 -10.38 0.79
CA THR A 64 -15.65 -9.73 -0.05
C THR A 64 -15.69 -8.25 0.32
N VAL A 65 -15.61 -7.40 -0.70
CA VAL A 65 -15.65 -5.94 -0.58
C VAL A 65 -16.94 -5.43 -1.18
N GLU A 66 -17.68 -4.62 -0.43
CA GLU A 66 -18.85 -3.89 -0.90
C GLU A 66 -18.46 -2.44 -1.24
N ALA A 67 -18.80 -2.00 -2.44
CA ALA A 67 -18.65 -0.62 -2.88
C ALA A 67 -19.98 0.14 -2.70
N THR A 68 -19.91 1.30 -2.08
CA THR A 68 -21.05 2.20 -1.86
C THR A 68 -20.73 3.56 -2.46
N LEU A 69 -21.56 4.04 -3.38
CA LEU A 69 -21.52 5.42 -3.86
C LEU A 69 -22.14 6.32 -2.80
N GLU A 70 -21.32 7.18 -2.20
CA GLU A 70 -21.77 8.21 -1.24
C GLU A 70 -22.15 9.51 -1.96
N GLU A 71 -21.50 9.82 -3.09
CA GLU A 71 -21.75 11.01 -3.91
C GLU A 71 -21.48 10.70 -5.40
N GLY A 72 -22.27 11.29 -6.31
CA GLY A 72 -22.07 11.15 -7.77
C GLY A 72 -22.60 9.86 -8.39
N GLY A 73 -23.57 9.20 -7.74
CA GLY A 73 -24.18 7.96 -8.24
C GLY A 73 -25.01 8.13 -9.53
N GLU A 74 -25.31 9.36 -9.92
CA GLU A 74 -25.91 9.71 -11.21
C GLU A 74 -24.90 9.69 -12.37
N TYR A 75 -23.60 9.75 -12.08
CA TYR A 75 -22.52 9.76 -13.09
C TYR A 75 -21.74 8.45 -13.12
N VAL A 76 -21.75 7.66 -12.04
CA VAL A 76 -20.95 6.44 -11.92
C VAL A 76 -21.84 5.25 -11.61
N THR A 77 -21.60 4.15 -12.32
CA THR A 77 -22.31 2.89 -12.13
C THR A 77 -21.32 1.72 -12.04
N PHE A 78 -21.72 0.66 -11.32
CA PHE A 78 -21.00 -0.60 -11.28
C PHE A 78 -21.73 -1.63 -12.14
N PRO A 79 -21.29 -1.88 -13.38
CA PRO A 79 -22.04 -2.74 -14.33
C PRO A 79 -22.16 -4.19 -13.86
N GLU A 80 -21.22 -4.66 -13.03
CA GLU A 80 -21.17 -6.03 -12.52
C GLU A 80 -21.77 -6.18 -11.11
N GLY A 81 -22.43 -5.12 -10.60
CA GLY A 81 -22.90 -5.05 -9.22
C GLY A 81 -21.85 -4.44 -8.29
N ASN A 82 -22.15 -4.36 -7.00
CA ASN A 82 -21.37 -3.59 -6.03
C ASN A 82 -20.64 -4.44 -4.98
N ARG A 83 -20.55 -5.75 -5.18
CA ARG A 83 -19.84 -6.69 -4.30
C ARG A 83 -18.82 -7.48 -5.09
N PHE A 84 -17.61 -7.55 -4.55
CA PHE A 84 -16.46 -8.10 -5.26
C PHE A 84 -15.65 -9.01 -4.34
N ASP A 85 -15.37 -10.22 -4.82
CA ASP A 85 -14.51 -11.16 -4.12
C ASP A 85 -13.04 -10.90 -4.49
N VAL A 86 -12.18 -10.84 -3.47
CA VAL A 86 -10.75 -10.59 -3.63
C VAL A 86 -10.01 -11.71 -2.92
N SER A 87 -9.35 -12.57 -3.70
CA SER A 87 -8.59 -13.68 -3.15
C SER A 87 -7.44 -13.20 -2.26
N ALA A 88 -7.00 -14.07 -1.36
CA ALA A 88 -5.81 -13.82 -0.55
C ALA A 88 -4.57 -13.65 -1.45
N ASN A 89 -3.75 -12.63 -1.13
CA ASN A 89 -2.51 -12.32 -1.84
C ASN A 89 -2.70 -12.03 -3.33
N SER A 90 -3.80 -11.36 -3.68
CA SER A 90 -4.11 -11.01 -5.06
C SER A 90 -4.67 -9.59 -5.22
N ASN A 91 -4.86 -9.21 -6.48
CA ASN A 91 -5.64 -8.05 -6.87
C ASN A 91 -6.97 -8.48 -7.48
N ALA A 92 -7.99 -7.63 -7.31
CA ALA A 92 -9.24 -7.72 -8.05
C ALA A 92 -9.54 -6.38 -8.73
N ALA A 93 -10.15 -6.43 -9.91
CA ALA A 93 -10.65 -5.26 -10.61
C ALA A 93 -12.12 -5.03 -10.21
N VAL A 94 -12.48 -3.77 -9.99
CA VAL A 94 -13.87 -3.34 -9.78
C VAL A 94 -14.26 -2.48 -10.97
N PRO A 95 -14.95 -3.06 -11.97
CA PRO A 95 -15.36 -2.32 -13.15
C PRO A 95 -16.31 -1.20 -12.78
N ILE A 96 -16.08 -0.03 -13.40
CA ILE A 96 -16.96 1.12 -13.30
C ILE A 96 -17.22 1.67 -14.69
N GLN A 97 -18.41 2.24 -14.84
CA GLN A 97 -18.75 3.04 -15.99
C GLN A 97 -19.11 4.45 -15.53
N ILE A 98 -18.44 5.43 -16.11
CA ILE A 98 -18.63 6.85 -15.84
C ILE A 98 -19.34 7.47 -17.04
N LYS A 99 -20.38 8.28 -16.80
CA LYS A 99 -21.14 8.96 -17.84
C LYS A 99 -21.34 10.43 -17.48
N ILE A 100 -20.80 11.30 -18.32
CA ILE A 100 -20.98 12.75 -18.18
C ILE A 100 -22.26 13.18 -18.91
N PRO A 101 -23.07 14.09 -18.34
CA PRO A 101 -24.23 14.63 -19.03
C PRO A 101 -23.85 15.32 -20.34
N THR A 102 -24.66 15.16 -21.39
CA THR A 102 -24.43 15.82 -22.69
C THR A 102 -24.55 17.34 -22.63
N ASN A 103 -25.25 17.86 -21.61
CA ASN A 103 -25.43 19.29 -21.36
C ASN A 103 -24.38 19.88 -20.39
N ALA A 104 -23.39 19.08 -19.97
CA ALA A 104 -22.32 19.56 -19.11
C ALA A 104 -21.50 20.65 -19.81
N LYS A 105 -21.11 21.68 -19.07
CA LYS A 105 -20.29 22.78 -19.60
C LYS A 105 -18.83 22.52 -19.31
N VAL A 106 -17.97 22.97 -20.22
CA VAL A 106 -16.52 22.96 -20.00
C VAL A 106 -16.20 23.73 -18.71
N GLY A 107 -15.43 23.12 -17.83
CA GLY A 107 -15.09 23.65 -16.51
C GLY A 107 -16.00 23.14 -15.39
N ASP A 108 -17.10 22.45 -15.69
CA ASP A 108 -17.90 21.79 -14.66
C ASP A 108 -17.07 20.67 -14.00
N SER A 109 -17.28 20.50 -12.69
CA SER A 109 -16.63 19.47 -11.88
C SER A 109 -17.68 18.70 -11.10
N TYR A 110 -17.66 17.37 -11.25
CA TYR A 110 -18.56 16.46 -10.58
C TYR A 110 -17.76 15.58 -9.62
N PRO A 111 -17.77 15.87 -8.30
CA PRO A 111 -17.12 15.02 -7.32
C PRO A 111 -17.89 13.70 -7.17
N VAL A 112 -17.14 12.60 -7.11
CA VAL A 112 -17.66 11.25 -6.87
C VAL A 112 -16.97 10.70 -5.65
N LYS A 113 -17.74 10.20 -4.68
CA LYS A 113 -17.22 9.58 -3.46
C LYS A 113 -17.68 8.15 -3.37
N ILE A 114 -16.72 7.25 -3.22
CA ILE A 114 -16.95 5.80 -3.16
C ILE A 114 -16.33 5.25 -1.89
N LEU A 115 -17.12 4.54 -1.11
CA LEU A 115 -16.68 3.80 0.06
C LEU A 115 -16.54 2.33 -0.29
N PHE A 116 -15.35 1.77 -0.10
CA PHE A 116 -15.09 0.34 -0.19
C PHE A 116 -15.01 -0.22 1.22
N LYS A 117 -15.90 -1.16 1.56
CA LYS A 117 -15.96 -1.78 2.88
C LYS A 117 -15.77 -3.28 2.76
N VAL A 118 -14.84 -3.83 3.54
CA VAL A 118 -14.73 -5.29 3.68
C VAL A 118 -15.93 -5.78 4.50
N VAL A 119 -16.78 -6.62 3.90
CA VAL A 119 -18.00 -7.14 4.52
C VAL A 119 -17.87 -8.59 5.00
N SER A 120 -16.91 -9.34 4.45
CA SER A 120 -16.54 -10.68 4.91
C SER A 120 -15.07 -10.96 4.66
N GLY A 121 -14.53 -11.90 5.44
CA GLY A 121 -13.11 -12.26 5.42
C GLY A 121 -12.26 -11.41 6.36
N ASN A 122 -10.96 -11.66 6.34
CA ASN A 122 -9.99 -11.03 7.23
C ASN A 122 -8.82 -10.47 6.43
N VAL A 123 -8.59 -9.15 6.60
CA VAL A 123 -7.49 -8.42 5.98
C VAL A 123 -6.52 -8.01 7.07
N GLY A 124 -5.75 -8.95 7.62
CA GLY A 124 -5.14 -8.60 8.90
C GLY A 124 -4.50 -9.67 9.75
N GLY A 125 -4.02 -10.80 9.23
CA GLY A 125 -3.07 -11.72 9.89
C GLY A 125 -3.42 -12.32 11.26
N ASN A 126 -4.47 -11.88 11.94
CA ASN A 126 -4.93 -12.42 13.20
C ASN A 126 -6.13 -13.30 12.87
N GLU A 127 -5.95 -14.62 12.85
CA GLU A 127 -7.04 -15.58 12.82
C GLU A 127 -8.07 -15.20 13.90
N VAL A 128 -9.15 -14.53 13.51
CA VAL A 128 -10.31 -14.41 14.35
C VAL A 128 -11.07 -15.70 14.14
N GLU A 129 -10.71 -16.73 14.91
CA GLU A 129 -11.62 -17.84 15.14
C GLU A 129 -12.96 -17.25 15.57
N SER A 130 -13.98 -17.58 14.78
CA SER A 130 -15.36 -17.11 14.94
C SER A 130 -15.90 -17.62 16.28
N GLY A 131 -15.65 -16.86 17.36
CA GLY A 131 -16.01 -17.28 18.72
C GLY A 131 -15.54 -16.36 19.85
N GLY A 132 -14.58 -15.47 19.61
CA GLY A 132 -14.12 -14.47 20.58
C GLY A 132 -14.60 -13.06 20.23
N THR A 133 -15.00 -12.28 21.25
CA THR A 133 -15.27 -10.84 21.19
C THR A 133 -14.01 -10.01 20.84
N SER A 134 -13.36 -10.28 19.72
CA SER A 134 -12.32 -9.42 19.16
C SER A 134 -13.00 -8.36 18.30
N VAL A 135 -12.68 -7.10 18.56
CA VAL A 135 -13.06 -5.95 17.74
C VAL A 135 -12.58 -6.23 16.31
N ALA A 136 -13.49 -6.68 15.44
CA ALA A 136 -13.22 -6.77 14.01
C ALA A 136 -13.07 -5.33 13.52
N PHE A 137 -11.84 -4.91 13.25
CA PHE A 137 -11.59 -3.63 12.60
C PHE A 137 -12.17 -3.73 11.19
N ALA A 138 -13.35 -3.15 10.97
CA ALA A 138 -13.92 -3.04 9.65
C ALA A 138 -13.01 -2.12 8.83
N PHE A 139 -12.27 -2.69 7.89
CA PHE A 139 -11.46 -1.91 6.96
C PHE A 139 -12.40 -1.25 5.95
N SER A 140 -12.45 0.07 6.01
CA SER A 140 -13.17 0.90 5.04
C SER A 140 -12.22 1.87 4.38
N TYR A 141 -12.24 1.95 3.06
CA TYR A 141 -11.43 2.85 2.28
C TYR A 141 -12.33 3.77 1.47
N ARG A 142 -12.20 5.09 1.65
CA ARG A 142 -12.93 6.09 0.87
C ARG A 142 -12.05 6.61 -0.28
N ARG A 143 -12.57 6.59 -1.50
CA ARG A 143 -11.98 7.25 -2.68
C ARG A 143 -12.84 8.43 -3.09
N GLU A 144 -12.16 9.50 -3.48
CA GLU A 144 -12.78 10.67 -4.09
C GLU A 144 -12.15 10.87 -5.47
N ILE A 145 -12.98 11.06 -6.48
CA ILE A 145 -12.56 11.35 -7.86
C ILE A 145 -13.31 12.58 -8.31
N ASN A 146 -12.61 13.53 -8.92
CA ASN A 146 -13.22 14.68 -9.55
C ASN A 146 -13.31 14.46 -11.06
N LEU A 147 -14.53 14.45 -11.59
CA LEU A 147 -14.78 14.38 -13.02
C LEU A 147 -14.84 15.81 -13.57
N ASN A 148 -13.81 16.22 -14.28
CA ASN A 148 -13.66 17.57 -14.81
C ASN A 148 -13.97 17.58 -16.30
N VAL A 149 -14.89 18.45 -16.70
CA VAL A 149 -15.30 18.56 -18.11
C VAL A 149 -14.33 19.47 -18.85
N VAL A 150 -13.63 18.91 -19.83
CA VAL A 150 -12.62 19.62 -20.62
C VAL A 150 -13.05 19.76 -22.08
N LYS A 151 -12.33 20.60 -22.83
CA LYS A 151 -12.46 20.65 -24.29
C LYS A 151 -11.66 19.49 -24.89
N ALA A 152 -12.10 18.98 -26.04
CA ALA A 152 -11.33 18.03 -26.82
C ALA A 152 -9.96 18.64 -27.16
N GLN A 153 -8.94 18.18 -26.44
CA GLN A 153 -7.56 18.56 -26.67
C GLN A 153 -6.94 17.44 -27.51
N PRO A 154 -6.20 17.74 -28.59
CA PRO A 154 -5.52 16.71 -29.37
C PRO A 154 -4.58 15.93 -28.44
N GLU A 155 -4.69 14.59 -28.46
CA GLU A 155 -3.95 13.67 -27.60
C GLU A 155 -2.43 13.88 -27.73
N GLU A 156 -1.83 14.65 -26.81
CA GLU A 156 -0.40 14.56 -26.58
C GLU A 156 -0.16 13.32 -25.71
N THR A 157 0.27 12.24 -26.35
CA THR A 157 0.79 11.04 -25.67
C THR A 157 1.90 11.43 -24.69
N GLU A 158 1.56 11.60 -23.42
CA GLU A 158 2.55 11.76 -22.36
C GLU A 158 3.35 10.46 -22.21
N LYS A 159 4.58 10.48 -22.75
CA LYS A 159 5.61 9.49 -22.43
C LYS A 159 6.02 9.70 -20.97
N THR A 160 5.37 8.99 -20.05
CA THR A 160 5.83 8.90 -18.66
C THR A 160 7.14 8.11 -18.65
N LYS A 161 8.27 8.82 -18.52
CA LYS A 161 9.55 8.18 -18.21
C LYS A 161 9.44 7.56 -16.82
N PRO A 162 9.83 6.29 -16.61
CA PRO A 162 9.85 5.69 -15.28
C PRO A 162 10.93 6.40 -14.44
N GLY A 163 10.51 7.39 -13.66
CA GLY A 163 11.35 8.01 -12.64
C GLY A 163 11.50 7.03 -11.49
N ILE A 164 12.73 6.61 -11.20
CA ILE A 164 13.05 5.89 -9.98
C ILE A 164 12.55 6.76 -8.82
N SER A 165 11.55 6.26 -8.08
CA SER A 165 10.94 7.05 -7.01
C SER A 165 12.03 7.40 -5.98
N ALA A 166 12.02 8.65 -5.49
CA ALA A 166 12.97 9.08 -4.47
C ALA A 166 12.96 8.14 -3.24
N ILE A 167 11.82 7.50 -2.98
CA ILE A 167 11.62 6.49 -1.93
C ILE A 167 12.48 5.24 -2.20
N ALA A 168 12.54 4.74 -3.45
CA ALA A 168 13.38 3.61 -3.80
C ALA A 168 14.87 3.93 -3.61
N VAL A 169 15.31 5.16 -3.89
CA VAL A 169 16.69 5.62 -3.67
C VAL A 169 17.00 5.73 -2.17
N ILE A 170 16.08 6.27 -1.37
CA ILE A 170 16.25 6.39 0.09
C ILE A 170 16.32 5.01 0.76
N LEU A 171 15.45 4.07 0.36
CA LEU A 171 15.45 2.71 0.90
C LEU A 171 16.74 1.95 0.57
N SER A 172 17.23 2.08 -0.67
CA SER A 172 18.49 1.42 -1.07
C SER A 172 19.70 1.99 -0.34
N LEU A 173 19.76 3.30 -0.08
CA LEU A 173 20.81 3.91 0.76
C LEU A 173 20.75 3.44 2.23
N ALA A 174 19.54 3.31 2.80
CA ALA A 174 19.37 2.83 4.17
C ALA A 174 19.87 1.40 4.35
N ILE A 175 19.60 0.51 3.39
CA ILE A 175 20.08 -0.88 3.39
C ILE A 175 21.62 -0.93 3.35
N ILE A 176 22.26 -0.12 2.49
CA ILE A 176 23.72 -0.06 2.37
C ILE A 176 24.36 0.41 3.69
N ALA A 177 23.80 1.42 4.35
CA ALA A 177 24.30 1.93 5.63
C ALA A 177 24.28 0.85 6.73
N VAL A 178 23.21 0.05 6.81
CA VAL A 178 23.10 -1.06 7.77
C VAL A 178 24.18 -2.13 7.51
N ILE A 179 24.40 -2.50 6.25
CA ILE A 179 25.45 -3.46 5.88
C ILE A 179 26.84 -2.97 6.29
N ILE A 180 27.15 -1.68 6.09
CA ILE A 180 28.43 -1.07 6.49
C ILE A 180 28.60 -1.14 8.01
N ILE A 181 27.56 -0.83 8.79
CA ILE A 181 27.61 -0.90 10.26
C ILE A 181 27.87 -2.33 10.72
N ILE A 182 27.21 -3.33 10.13
CA ILE A 182 27.41 -4.75 10.45
C ILE A 182 28.85 -5.17 10.14
N LEU A 183 29.35 -4.86 8.94
CA LEU A 183 30.74 -5.16 8.54
C LEU A 183 31.75 -4.53 9.48
N TRP A 184 31.53 -3.26 9.86
CA TRP A 184 32.39 -2.55 10.79
C TRP A 184 32.42 -3.21 12.18
N LEU A 185 31.27 -3.64 12.71
CA LEU A 185 31.18 -4.36 13.98
C LEU A 185 31.90 -5.71 13.91
N VAL A 186 31.74 -6.48 12.83
CA VAL A 186 32.40 -7.78 12.64
C VAL A 186 33.92 -7.62 12.58
N ILE A 187 34.44 -6.68 11.79
CA ILE A 187 35.89 -6.45 11.67
C ILE A 187 36.49 -6.02 13.00
N LYS A 188 35.79 -5.16 13.76
CA LYS A 188 36.24 -4.69 15.06
C LYS A 188 36.29 -5.82 16.10
N SER A 189 35.36 -6.78 16.04
CA SER A 189 35.33 -7.93 16.95
C SER A 189 36.51 -8.90 16.74
N LYS A 190 36.95 -9.13 15.48
CA LYS A 190 38.05 -10.05 15.17
C LYS A 190 39.42 -9.58 15.67
N LYS A 191 39.64 -8.27 15.82
CA LYS A 191 40.92 -7.72 16.31
C LYS A 191 41.15 -7.92 17.82
N GLN A 192 40.17 -8.42 18.57
CA GLN A 192 40.23 -8.56 20.04
C GLN A 192 40.52 -10.00 20.52
N GLN A 193 40.86 -10.95 19.63
CA GLN A 193 41.43 -12.23 20.03
C GLN A 193 42.96 -12.23 19.83
N PRO A 194 43.77 -11.66 20.75
CA PRO A 194 45.19 -11.93 20.77
C PRO A 194 45.43 -13.34 21.36
N ALA A 195 46.16 -14.13 20.59
CA ALA A 195 46.74 -15.44 20.89
C ALA A 195 47.06 -15.69 22.39
N GLN A 196 46.19 -16.40 23.10
CA GLN A 196 46.56 -17.14 24.32
C GLN A 196 47.02 -18.56 24.00
N ASN A 197 47.95 -18.72 23.04
CA ASN A 197 48.55 -20.03 22.79
C ASN A 197 50.01 -19.91 22.34
N LYS A 198 50.90 -19.71 23.32
CA LYS A 198 52.36 -19.89 23.31
C LYS A 198 52.81 -19.46 24.72
N LYS A 199 53.32 -20.29 25.62
CA LYS A 199 54.12 -21.51 25.54
C LYS A 199 53.98 -22.29 26.87
N ARG A 200 54.06 -23.62 26.80
CA ARG A 200 54.66 -24.47 27.83
C ARG A 200 56.18 -24.30 27.80
#